data_AF-A0A933JU62-F1
#
_entry.id   AF-A0A933JU62-F1
#
_cell.length_a   1.000
_cell.length_b   1.000
_cell.length_c   1.000
_cell.angle_alpha   90.00
_cell.angle_beta   90.00
_cell.angle_gamma   90.00
#
_symmetry.space_group_name_H-M   'P 1'
#
loop_
_entity.id
_entity.type
_entity.pdbx_description
1 polymer ?
#
loop_
_entity_poly.entity_id
_entity_poly.type
_entity_poly.pdbx_seq_one_letter_code
_entity_poly.pdbx_strand_id
1 'polypeptide(L)'
;MARFYRVMRPADDALPIAGSGATKLGVRVPKDIAPNADGEVAPSTGGMSVAPTLGTLPLSLVPARLAHLVPGAYGNNKDRVWMMGDGPFVSGPVAPKLDLNVDRLDHANVEPDATMPLGDYVGALEATRSAWSNAH
;
A
#
# COMPACT_ATOMS: atom_id res chain seq x y z
N MET A 1 0.15 -14.45 6.03
CA MET A 1 -0.07 -13.32 5.11
C MET A 1 1.29 -12.85 4.60
N ALA A 2 1.42 -12.49 3.31
CA ALA A 2 2.68 -11.98 2.77
C ALA A 2 3.15 -10.73 3.54
N ARG A 3 4.47 -10.59 3.76
CA ARG A 3 5.06 -9.39 4.39
C ARG A 3 5.41 -8.34 3.36
N PHE A 4 4.93 -7.11 3.54
CA PHE A 4 5.25 -5.99 2.66
C PHE A 4 5.20 -4.64 3.39
N TYR A 5 5.77 -3.63 2.73
CA TYR A 5 6.01 -2.31 3.27
C TYR A 5 5.37 -1.21 2.41
N ARG A 6 4.95 -0.12 3.06
CA ARG A 6 4.47 1.09 2.39
C ARG A 6 4.78 2.32 3.23
N VAL A 7 5.07 3.44 2.57
CA VAL A 7 5.17 4.74 3.24
C VAL A 7 3.78 5.35 3.38
N MET A 8 3.35 5.66 4.60
CA MET A 8 2.07 6.33 4.85
C MET A 8 2.18 7.33 5.98
N ARG A 9 1.34 8.37 5.94
CA ARG A 9 1.24 9.36 7.00
C ARG A 9 0.46 8.80 8.19
N PRO A 10 0.98 8.89 9.43
CA PRO A 10 0.20 8.60 10.62
C PRO A 10 -0.88 9.65 10.86
N ALA A 11 -2.03 9.23 11.36
CA ALA A 11 -3.05 10.08 11.98
C ALA A 11 -2.73 10.30 13.46
N ASP A 12 -3.60 11.02 14.18
CA ASP A 12 -3.41 11.34 15.60
C ASP A 12 -3.45 10.10 16.51
N ASP A 13 -4.15 9.05 16.10
CA ASP A 13 -4.18 7.74 16.78
C ASP A 13 -2.96 6.85 16.46
N ALA A 14 -1.95 7.42 15.80
CA ALA A 14 -0.74 6.74 15.37
C ALA A 14 -0.97 5.52 14.47
N LEU A 15 -2.07 5.47 13.72
CA LEU A 15 -2.35 4.52 12.63
C LEU A 15 -2.32 5.25 11.26
N PRO A 16 -2.20 4.54 10.12
CA PRO A 16 -2.15 5.19 8.82
C PRO A 16 -3.39 6.04 8.51
N ILE A 17 -3.23 7.21 7.90
CA ILE A 17 -4.35 7.99 7.36
C ILE A 17 -4.94 7.27 6.16
N ALA A 18 -6.25 7.00 6.21
CA ALA A 18 -7.03 6.50 5.08
C ALA A 18 -7.20 7.56 3.97
N GLY A 19 -7.30 7.11 2.72
CA GLY A 19 -7.72 7.92 1.57
C GLY A 19 -6.81 7.83 0.34
N SER A 20 -7.11 8.65 -0.67
CA SER A 20 -6.60 8.53 -2.04
C SER A 20 -5.22 9.16 -2.32
N GLY A 21 -4.31 9.16 -1.35
CA GLY A 21 -2.99 9.81 -1.47
C GLY A 21 -1.84 8.83 -1.70
N ALA A 22 -0.75 9.29 -2.32
CA ALA A 22 0.46 8.49 -2.50
C ALA A 22 1.06 7.98 -1.18
N THR A 23 0.83 8.72 -0.08
CA THR A 23 1.24 8.38 1.28
C THR A 23 0.04 8.20 2.22
N LYS A 24 -1.10 7.76 1.68
CA LYS A 24 -2.27 7.35 2.45
C LYS A 24 -2.56 5.86 2.23
N LEU A 25 -3.37 5.30 3.12
CA LEU A 25 -3.94 3.97 2.98
C LEU A 25 -5.14 4.05 2.02
N GLY A 26 -4.88 3.73 0.76
CA GLY A 26 -5.85 3.84 -0.32
C GLY A 26 -5.18 3.98 -1.69
N VAL A 27 -6.01 4.27 -2.69
CA VAL A 27 -5.61 4.39 -4.10
C VAL A 27 -6.03 5.74 -4.68
N ARG A 28 -5.23 6.26 -5.62
CA ARG A 28 -5.57 7.40 -6.47
C ARG A 28 -6.35 6.90 -7.68
N VAL A 29 -7.52 7.48 -7.93
CA VAL A 29 -8.28 7.23 -9.15
C VAL A 29 -8.08 8.41 -10.11
N PRO A 30 -7.78 8.19 -11.40
CA PRO A 30 -7.60 6.90 -12.10
C PRO A 30 -6.15 6.38 -12.10
N LYS A 31 -5.25 7.00 -11.34
CA LYS A 31 -3.80 6.79 -11.48
C LYS A 31 -3.29 5.42 -11.02
N ASP A 32 -3.74 4.97 -9.86
CA ASP A 32 -3.32 3.71 -9.24
C ASP A 32 -4.25 2.56 -9.67
N ILE A 33 -5.53 2.87 -9.88
CA ILE A 33 -6.55 1.98 -10.46
C ILE A 33 -7.62 2.83 -11.15
N ALA A 34 -8.20 2.32 -12.24
CA ALA A 34 -9.21 3.03 -13.02
C ALA A 34 -10.51 2.21 -13.07
N PRO A 35 -11.64 2.72 -12.55
CA PRO A 35 -12.93 2.08 -12.71
C PRO A 35 -13.36 1.99 -14.18
N ASN A 36 -14.10 0.94 -14.53
CA ASN A 36 -14.77 0.82 -15.82
C ASN A 36 -16.00 1.77 -15.89
N ALA A 37 -16.76 1.69 -16.99
CA ALA A 37 -17.96 2.51 -17.20
C ALA A 37 -19.06 2.29 -16.15
N ASP A 38 -19.09 1.11 -15.53
CA ASP A 38 -20.04 0.72 -14.49
C ASP A 38 -19.57 1.11 -13.07
N GLY A 39 -18.39 1.74 -12.94
CA GLY A 39 -17.81 2.14 -11.65
C GLY A 39 -17.13 1.01 -10.89
N GLU A 40 -16.82 -0.09 -11.57
CA GLU A 40 -16.19 -1.27 -10.99
C GLU A 40 -14.69 -1.32 -11.29
N VAL A 41 -13.95 -1.95 -10.38
CA VAL A 41 -12.52 -2.26 -10.52
C VAL A 41 -12.32 -3.77 -10.53
N ALA A 42 -11.27 -4.25 -11.18
CA ALA A 42 -11.00 -5.67 -11.34
C ALA A 42 -9.54 -6.03 -10.99
N PRO A 43 -9.24 -7.29 -10.67
CA PRO A 43 -7.87 -7.75 -10.45
C PRO A 43 -6.97 -7.42 -11.65
N SER A 44 -5.66 -7.29 -11.41
CA SER A 44 -4.64 -7.01 -12.41
C SER A 44 -4.84 -5.73 -13.24
N THR A 45 -5.66 -4.79 -12.75
CA THR A 45 -5.85 -3.46 -13.37
C THR A 45 -5.17 -2.32 -12.60
N GLY A 46 -4.36 -2.67 -11.60
CA GLY A 46 -3.67 -1.73 -10.71
C GLY A 46 -4.11 -1.91 -9.26
N GLY A 47 -3.66 -1.02 -8.38
CA GLY A 47 -3.97 -1.06 -6.96
C GLY A 47 -3.02 -0.25 -6.10
N MET A 48 -3.03 -0.51 -4.80
CA MET A 48 -2.18 0.20 -3.86
C MET A 48 -0.77 -0.39 -3.86
N SER A 49 0.21 0.37 -4.35
CA SER A 49 1.61 -0.05 -4.39
C SER A 49 2.20 -0.37 -3.01
N VAL A 50 2.90 -1.50 -2.92
CA VAL A 50 3.68 -1.93 -1.76
C VAL A 50 5.02 -2.49 -2.23
N ALA A 51 5.97 -2.61 -1.30
CA ALA A 51 7.32 -3.10 -1.59
C ALA A 51 7.69 -4.27 -0.66
N PRO A 52 8.52 -5.23 -1.10
CA PRO A 52 8.94 -6.37 -0.27
C PRO A 52 9.86 -5.98 0.88
N THR A 53 10.59 -4.87 0.77
CA THR A 53 11.58 -4.43 1.74
C THR A 53 11.60 -2.92 1.88
N LEU A 54 12.20 -2.43 2.96
CA LEU A 54 12.48 -1.00 3.17
C LEU A 54 13.35 -0.41 2.04
N GLY A 55 14.35 -1.16 1.54
CA GLY A 55 15.30 -0.70 0.53
C GLY A 55 14.75 -0.59 -0.89
N THR A 56 13.60 -1.22 -1.16
CA THR A 56 12.93 -1.17 -2.47
C THR A 56 11.80 -0.14 -2.51
N LEU A 57 11.57 0.61 -1.42
CA LEU A 57 10.64 1.72 -1.42
C LEU A 57 11.18 2.90 -2.24
N PRO A 58 10.31 3.67 -2.93
CA PRO A 58 10.74 4.87 -3.65
C PRO A 58 11.42 5.89 -2.71
N LEU A 59 12.66 6.28 -3.03
CA LEU A 59 13.47 7.20 -2.22
C LEU A 59 12.78 8.55 -1.94
N SER A 60 11.93 9.00 -2.88
CA SER A 60 11.13 10.23 -2.76
C SER A 60 10.01 10.14 -1.72
N LEU A 61 9.63 8.93 -1.33
CA LEU A 61 8.63 8.69 -0.30
C LEU A 61 9.28 8.38 1.05
N VAL A 62 10.38 7.63 1.07
CA VAL A 62 11.05 7.26 2.32
C VAL A 62 11.50 8.52 3.08
N PRO A 63 11.08 8.72 4.35
CA PRO A 63 11.46 9.88 5.14
C PRO A 63 12.97 10.15 5.15
N ALA A 64 13.40 11.40 4.91
CA ALA A 64 14.81 11.78 4.89
C ALA A 64 15.57 11.42 6.18
N ARG A 65 14.88 11.42 7.33
CA ARG A 65 15.43 10.97 8.64
C ARG A 65 15.89 9.50 8.62
N LEU A 66 15.40 8.70 7.68
CA LEU A 66 15.79 7.29 7.50
C LEU A 66 16.93 7.11 6.48
N ALA A 67 17.58 8.19 6.02
CA ALA A 67 18.69 8.10 5.06
C ALA A 67 19.88 7.23 5.54
N HIS A 68 20.01 7.03 6.86
CA HIS A 68 20.99 6.13 7.45
C HIS A 68 20.64 4.64 7.27
N LEU A 69 19.36 4.31 7.03
CA LEU A 69 18.89 2.96 6.72
C LEU A 69 18.67 2.75 5.22
N VAL A 70 18.20 3.79 4.53
CA VAL A 70 17.94 3.80 3.09
C VAL A 70 18.76 4.93 2.46
N PRO A 71 20.00 4.66 2.03
CA PRO A 71 20.85 5.67 1.43
C PRO A 71 20.16 6.42 0.29
N GLY A 72 20.15 7.75 0.37
CA GLY A 72 19.50 8.61 -0.60
C GLY A 72 18.01 8.85 -0.38
N ALA A 73 17.42 8.44 0.74
CA ALA A 73 16.06 8.84 1.10
C ALA A 73 15.93 10.37 1.25
N TYR A 74 14.90 10.97 0.63
CA TYR A 74 14.64 12.42 0.68
C TYR A 74 13.15 12.78 0.81
N GLY A 75 12.32 11.81 1.21
CA GLY A 75 10.89 12.00 1.45
C GLY A 75 10.57 12.78 2.72
N ASN A 76 9.28 13.02 2.94
CA ASN A 76 8.78 13.86 4.03
C ASN A 76 8.97 13.19 5.41
N ASN A 77 9.59 13.88 6.35
CA ASN A 77 9.84 13.38 7.71
C ASN A 77 8.58 13.13 8.56
N LYS A 78 7.43 13.67 8.14
CA LYS A 78 6.14 13.41 8.78
C LYS A 78 5.55 12.04 8.42
N ASP A 79 6.03 11.42 7.35
CA ASP A 79 5.57 10.10 6.94
C ASP A 79 6.34 9.00 7.70
N ARG A 80 5.78 7.79 7.71
CA ARG A 80 6.35 6.61 8.37
C ARG A 80 6.38 5.44 7.41
N VAL A 81 7.29 4.50 7.67
CA VAL A 81 7.29 3.21 6.97
C VAL A 81 6.45 2.24 7.78
N TRP A 82 5.46 1.65 7.13
CA TRP A 82 4.55 0.68 7.70
C TRP A 82 4.83 -0.70 7.14
N MET A 83 4.52 -1.72 7.93
CA MET A 83 4.61 -3.12 7.55
C MET A 83 3.29 -3.82 7.85
N MET A 84 2.90 -4.72 6.95
CA MET A 84 1.83 -5.68 7.17
C MET A 84 2.37 -7.09 6.88
N GLY A 85 1.92 -8.06 7.67
CA GLY A 85 2.24 -9.48 7.49
C GLY A 85 3.65 -9.87 7.92
N ASP A 86 3.91 -11.17 7.87
CA ASP A 86 5.13 -11.81 8.38
C ASP A 86 5.65 -12.93 7.46
N GLY A 87 4.87 -13.31 6.43
CA GLY A 87 5.17 -14.38 5.50
C GLY A 87 6.02 -13.96 4.29
N PRO A 88 6.29 -14.90 3.36
CA PRO A 88 7.04 -14.61 2.15
C PRO A 88 6.29 -13.61 1.25
N PHE A 89 7.04 -12.77 0.53
CA PHE A 89 6.48 -11.83 -0.44
C PHE A 89 6.10 -12.55 -1.74
N VAL A 90 4.88 -13.10 -1.76
CA VAL A 90 4.32 -13.87 -2.87
C VAL A 90 2.86 -13.45 -3.09
N SER A 91 2.37 -13.57 -4.32
CA SER A 91 0.98 -13.23 -4.63
C SER A 91 -0.01 -14.11 -3.86
N GLY A 92 -1.18 -13.54 -3.54
CA GLY A 92 -2.28 -14.24 -2.88
C GLY A 92 -3.01 -13.38 -1.84
N PRO A 93 -3.93 -13.98 -1.07
CA PRO A 93 -4.81 -13.23 -0.16
C PRO A 93 -4.07 -12.50 0.96
N VAL A 94 -4.45 -11.24 1.17
CA VAL A 94 -3.94 -10.41 2.28
C VAL A 94 -5.02 -9.93 3.22
N ALA A 95 -6.24 -9.73 2.74
CA ALA A 95 -7.40 -9.39 3.54
C ALA A 95 -8.68 -9.76 2.79
N PRO A 96 -9.86 -9.78 3.43
CA PRO A 96 -11.11 -9.94 2.72
C PRO A 96 -11.22 -8.93 1.56
N LYS A 97 -11.59 -9.41 0.37
CA LYS A 97 -11.69 -8.61 -0.86
C LYS A 97 -10.36 -8.15 -1.47
N LEU A 98 -9.21 -8.57 -0.93
CA LEU A 98 -7.90 -8.05 -1.30
C LEU A 98 -6.86 -9.15 -1.50
N ASP A 99 -6.24 -9.12 -2.68
CA ASP A 99 -5.08 -9.92 -3.01
C ASP A 99 -3.84 -9.04 -3.15
N LEU A 100 -2.68 -9.62 -2.82
CA LEU A 100 -1.39 -9.10 -3.25
C LEU A 100 -1.08 -9.67 -4.63
N ASN A 101 -0.79 -8.80 -5.58
CA ASN A 101 -0.31 -9.16 -6.90
C ASN A 101 1.12 -8.65 -7.09
N VAL A 102 2.08 -9.57 -6.97
CA VAL A 102 3.51 -9.30 -7.20
C VAL A 102 3.75 -9.19 -8.70
N ASP A 103 3.76 -7.95 -9.21
CA ASP A 103 3.98 -7.64 -10.62
C ASP A 103 5.48 -7.57 -10.97
N ARG A 104 6.34 -7.28 -9.99
CA ARG A 104 7.80 -7.24 -10.13
C ARG A 104 8.50 -7.75 -8.86
N LEU A 105 9.78 -8.08 -8.97
CA LEU A 105 10.56 -8.56 -7.82
C LEU A 105 10.64 -7.54 -6.65
N ASP A 106 10.48 -6.25 -6.95
CA ASP A 106 10.64 -5.13 -6.01
C ASP A 106 9.32 -4.40 -5.71
N HIS A 107 8.19 -4.88 -6.23
CA HIS A 107 6.92 -4.18 -6.18
C HIS A 107 5.74 -5.15 -6.27
N ALA A 108 4.64 -4.77 -5.62
CA ALA A 108 3.35 -5.43 -5.78
C ALA A 108 2.22 -4.42 -5.63
N ASN A 109 1.04 -4.79 -6.11
CA ASN A 109 -0.19 -4.07 -5.82
C ASN A 109 -1.02 -4.87 -4.83
N VAL A 110 -1.56 -4.19 -3.81
CA VAL A 110 -2.75 -4.68 -3.12
C VAL A 110 -3.95 -4.28 -3.97
N GLU A 111 -4.59 -5.25 -4.59
CA GLU A 111 -5.63 -5.08 -5.61
C GLU A 111 -6.94 -5.80 -5.18
N PRO A 112 -8.10 -5.50 -5.79
CA PRO A 112 -9.31 -6.27 -5.52
C PRO A 112 -9.12 -7.73 -5.93
N ASP A 113 -9.68 -8.68 -5.16
CA ASP A 113 -9.61 -10.13 -5.43
C ASP A 113 -10.59 -10.61 -6.52
N ALA A 114 -11.59 -9.79 -6.84
CA ALA A 114 -12.58 -10.01 -7.90
C ALA A 114 -13.08 -8.66 -8.43
N THR A 115 -13.83 -8.66 -9.53
CA THR A 115 -14.51 -7.44 -9.98
C THR A 115 -15.50 -6.97 -8.92
N MET A 116 -15.39 -5.71 -8.51
CA MET A 116 -16.23 -5.13 -7.47
C MET A 116 -16.38 -3.61 -7.64
N PRO A 117 -17.41 -2.97 -7.03
CA PRO A 117 -17.53 -1.52 -6.99
C PRO A 117 -16.27 -0.87 -6.40
N LEU A 118 -15.84 0.27 -6.96
CA LEU A 118 -14.67 1.00 -6.43
C LEU A 118 -14.80 1.29 -4.91
N GLY A 119 -16.00 1.62 -4.44
CA GLY A 119 -16.25 1.89 -3.02
C GLY A 119 -15.98 0.68 -2.12
N ASP A 120 -16.29 -0.53 -2.58
CA ASP A 120 -16.04 -1.77 -1.85
C ASP A 120 -14.55 -2.06 -1.74
N TYR A 121 -13.80 -1.85 -2.82
CA TYR A 121 -12.35 -1.98 -2.82
C TYR A 121 -11.68 -0.97 -1.89
N VAL A 122 -12.08 0.31 -1.96
CA VAL A 122 -11.56 1.36 -1.05
C VAL A 122 -11.90 1.03 0.40
N GLY A 123 -13.13 0.61 0.68
CA GLY A 123 -13.54 0.19 2.03
C GLY A 123 -12.74 -1.01 2.54
N ALA A 124 -12.41 -1.97 1.66
CA ALA A 124 -11.57 -3.10 2.02
C ALA A 124 -10.13 -2.67 2.37
N LEU A 125 -9.54 -1.74 1.60
CA LEU A 125 -8.23 -1.17 1.94
C LEU A 125 -8.25 -0.48 3.31
N GLU A 126 -9.26 0.35 3.57
CA GLU A 126 -9.40 1.06 4.84
C GLU A 126 -9.61 0.10 6.02
N ALA A 127 -10.32 -1.02 5.81
CA ALA A 127 -10.52 -2.05 6.83
C ALA A 127 -9.19 -2.71 7.27
N THR A 128 -8.12 -2.62 6.47
CA THR A 128 -6.80 -3.15 6.84
C THR A 128 -6.03 -2.27 7.84
N ARG A 129 -6.54 -1.07 8.16
CA ARG A 129 -5.81 -0.02 8.90
C ARG A 129 -5.17 -0.49 10.21
N SER A 130 -5.86 -1.33 10.97
CA SER A 130 -5.36 -1.87 12.24
C SER A 130 -4.36 -3.02 12.11
N ALA A 131 -4.24 -3.62 10.93
CA ALA A 131 -3.27 -4.68 10.64
C ALA A 131 -1.90 -4.14 10.22
N TRP A 132 -1.76 -2.82 10.02
CA TRP A 132 -0.48 -2.16 9.76
C TRP A 132 0.25 -1.85 11.06
N SER A 133 1.53 -2.23 11.11
CA SER A 133 2.44 -1.89 12.20
C SER A 133 3.46 -0.84 11.76
N ASN A 134 3.82 0.07 12.68
CA ASN A 134 4.86 1.05 12.42
C ASN A 134 6.24 0.38 12.43
N ALA A 135 6.93 0.38 11.30
CA ALA A 135 8.28 -0.16 11.17
C ALA A 135 9.36 0.90 11.44
N HIS A 136 9.20 2.14 10.96
CA HIS A 136 10.18 3.23 11.10
C HIS A 136 9.59 4.65 11.07
#